data_AF-A0A7W3QQM4-F1
#
_entry.id   AF-A0A7W3QQM4-F1
#
_cell.length_a   1.000
_cell.length_b   1.000
_cell.length_c   1.000
_cell.angle_alpha   90.00
_cell.angle_beta   90.00
_cell.angle_gamma   90.00
#
_symmetry.space_group_name_H-M   'P 1'
#
loop_
_entity.id
_entity.type
_entity.pdbx_description
1 polymer ?
#
loop_
_entity_poly.entity_id
_entity_poly.type
_entity_poly.pdbx_seq_one_letter_code
_entity_poly.pdbx_strand_id
1 'polypeptide(L)'
;MSRVDAEQVTMLREVLSTTGWLERTGELGRALRAGARTPGGLLLVGTPADEPWHMAAHLDDESRLAGLPGLSPTLVRWSPPPDAPAHLRIGLDRLEGARRGETLLVVAEDDAPDPLLERVDDARRTGAVILALEGGDRELRGLAHEALTVPPGDPLVTFDGAQHLVSAAAGQEPFTPRRRERGLRGRLARLLETVSGPVVD
;
A
#
# COMPACT_ATOMS: atom_id res chain seq x y z
N MET A 1 -27.73 -5.77 -2.67
CA MET A 1 -26.40 -5.33 -2.17
C MET A 1 -26.51 -5.13 -0.67
N SER A 2 -26.09 -6.15 0.09
CA SER A 2 -25.98 -6.07 1.55
C SER A 2 -24.98 -4.96 1.89
N ARG A 3 -25.51 -3.85 2.41
CA ARG A 3 -24.70 -2.75 2.94
C ARG A 3 -24.00 -3.34 4.17
N VAL A 4 -22.66 -3.37 4.18
CA VAL A 4 -21.89 -3.84 5.34
C VAL A 4 -22.49 -3.27 6.62
N ASP A 5 -22.71 -4.15 7.60
CA ASP A 5 -23.32 -3.77 8.86
C ASP A 5 -22.41 -2.78 9.62
N ALA A 6 -22.98 -1.65 10.04
CA ALA A 6 -22.26 -0.63 10.80
C ALA A 6 -21.75 -1.17 12.14
N GLU A 7 -22.40 -2.20 12.69
CA GLU A 7 -21.96 -2.91 13.89
C GLU A 7 -20.71 -3.74 13.60
N GLN A 8 -20.68 -4.51 12.50
CA GLN A 8 -19.49 -5.27 12.06
C GLN A 8 -18.28 -4.37 11.84
N VAL A 9 -18.47 -3.21 11.20
CA VAL A 9 -17.41 -2.20 11.01
C VAL A 9 -16.89 -1.66 12.34
N THR A 10 -17.81 -1.41 13.27
CA THR A 10 -17.44 -0.86 14.59
C THR A 10 -16.67 -1.91 15.41
N MET A 11 -17.14 -3.16 15.41
CA MET A 11 -16.46 -4.27 16.08
C MET A 11 -15.07 -4.53 15.51
N LEU A 12 -14.94 -4.60 14.17
CA LEU A 12 -13.63 -4.77 13.53
C LEU A 12 -12.69 -3.62 13.89
N ARG A 13 -13.18 -2.37 13.87
CA ARG A 13 -12.37 -1.21 14.28
C ARG A 13 -11.90 -1.33 15.72
N GLU A 14 -12.77 -1.74 16.64
CA GLU A 14 -12.42 -1.91 18.05
C GLU A 14 -11.33 -2.98 18.22
N VAL A 15 -11.49 -4.14 17.59
CA VAL A 15 -10.48 -5.22 17.61
C VAL A 15 -9.13 -4.76 17.02
N LEU A 16 -9.15 -4.03 15.89
CA LEU A 16 -7.91 -3.52 15.29
C LEU A 16 -7.28 -2.39 16.13
N SER A 17 -8.06 -1.66 16.91
CA SER A 17 -7.56 -0.57 17.76
C SER A 17 -6.81 -1.07 19.00
N THR A 18 -7.14 -2.27 19.50
CA THR A 18 -6.48 -2.86 20.67
C THR A 18 -5.17 -3.58 20.33
N THR A 19 -4.84 -3.70 19.05
CA THR A 19 -3.72 -4.52 18.53
C THR A 19 -2.59 -3.69 17.91
N GLY A 20 -2.74 -2.37 17.88
CA GLY A 20 -1.78 -1.43 17.26
C GLY A 20 -1.81 -1.43 15.73
N TRP A 21 -2.64 -2.25 15.09
CA TRP A 21 -2.73 -2.33 13.63
C TRP A 21 -3.13 -0.99 12.99
N LEU A 22 -4.10 -0.29 13.57
CA LEU A 22 -4.53 1.02 13.06
C LEU A 22 -3.46 2.10 13.22
N GLU A 23 -2.57 1.96 14.21
CA GLU A 23 -1.47 2.88 14.43
C GLU A 23 -0.37 2.65 13.40
N ARG A 24 0.13 1.41 13.29
CA ARG A 24 1.20 1.02 12.36
C ARG A 24 0.81 1.24 10.89
N THR A 25 -0.40 0.85 10.50
CA THR A 25 -0.93 1.15 9.14
C THR A 25 -1.08 2.65 8.92
N GLY A 26 -1.45 3.40 9.96
CA GLY A 26 -1.49 4.86 9.96
C GLY A 26 -0.13 5.51 9.80
N GLU A 27 0.93 4.94 10.37
CA GLU A 27 2.32 5.40 10.24
C GLU A 27 2.82 5.24 8.81
N LEU A 28 2.73 4.02 8.26
CA LEU A 28 3.12 3.76 6.87
C LEU A 28 2.28 4.59 5.89
N GLY A 29 0.96 4.72 6.10
CA GLY A 29 0.11 5.58 5.28
C GLY A 29 0.50 7.05 5.33
N ARG A 30 0.89 7.57 6.50
CA ARG A 30 1.41 8.94 6.64
C ARG A 30 2.75 9.12 5.91
N ALA A 31 3.67 8.16 6.04
CA ALA A 31 4.96 8.18 5.34
C ALA A 31 4.75 8.16 3.82
N LEU A 32 3.84 7.30 3.35
CA LEU A 32 3.45 7.21 1.94
C LEU A 32 2.91 8.56 1.43
N ARG A 33 1.96 9.16 2.12
CA ARG A 33 1.42 10.49 1.77
C ARG A 33 2.50 11.58 1.75
N ALA A 34 3.45 11.55 2.69
CA ALA A 34 4.52 12.54 2.79
C ALA A 34 5.58 12.39 1.68
N GLY A 35 5.81 11.16 1.20
CA GLY A 35 6.71 10.85 0.08
C GLY A 35 6.08 11.08 -1.29
N ALA A 36 4.79 10.76 -1.44
CA ALA A 36 4.00 10.84 -2.68
C ALA A 36 3.52 12.27 -3.01
N ARG A 37 4.45 13.22 -3.13
CA ARG A 37 4.14 14.66 -3.28
C ARG A 37 3.80 15.08 -4.70
N THR A 38 4.40 14.43 -5.70
CA THR A 38 4.27 14.81 -7.11
C THR A 38 3.63 13.67 -7.90
N PRO A 39 2.74 13.96 -8.85
CA PRO A 39 2.22 12.95 -9.78
C PRO A 39 3.36 12.18 -10.46
N GLY A 40 3.25 10.84 -10.49
CA GLY A 40 4.30 9.97 -11.04
C GLY A 40 5.55 9.82 -10.18
N GLY A 41 5.59 10.45 -8.99
CA GLY A 41 6.70 10.34 -8.04
C GLY A 41 6.62 9.13 -7.11
N LEU A 42 5.49 8.41 -7.10
CA LEU A 42 5.32 7.16 -6.36
C LEU A 42 5.48 5.97 -7.31
N LEU A 43 6.51 5.15 -7.08
CA LEU A 43 6.75 3.88 -7.73
C LEU A 43 6.27 2.76 -6.80
N LEU A 44 5.54 1.80 -7.35
CA LEU A 44 5.02 0.66 -6.62
C LEU A 44 5.47 -0.63 -7.30
N VAL A 45 6.14 -1.52 -6.56
CA VAL A 45 6.67 -2.78 -7.07
C VAL A 45 6.39 -3.89 -6.07
N GLY A 46 6.20 -5.12 -6.55
CA GLY A 46 6.17 -6.32 -5.70
C GLY A 46 7.15 -7.37 -6.17
N THR A 47 6.90 -8.62 -5.79
CA THR A 47 7.74 -9.75 -6.18
C THR A 47 7.32 -10.26 -7.58
N PRO A 48 8.11 -11.15 -8.21
CA PRO A 48 7.69 -11.80 -9.45
C PRO A 48 6.43 -12.66 -9.29
N ALA A 49 6.17 -13.17 -8.07
CA ALA A 49 5.02 -13.98 -7.76
C ALA A 49 3.75 -13.14 -7.59
N ASP A 50 3.89 -11.95 -6.99
CA ASP A 50 2.77 -11.06 -6.70
C ASP A 50 3.08 -9.60 -7.07
N GLU A 51 2.53 -9.17 -8.20
CA GLU A 51 2.48 -7.75 -8.56
C GLU A 51 1.34 -7.07 -7.76
N PRO A 52 1.57 -5.92 -7.10
CA PRO A 52 0.60 -5.29 -6.19
C PRO A 52 -0.44 -4.44 -6.94
N TRP A 53 -1.03 -4.99 -7.99
CA TRP A 53 -1.99 -4.29 -8.85
C TRP A 53 -3.27 -3.88 -8.10
N HIS A 54 -3.71 -4.69 -7.11
CA HIS A 54 -4.81 -4.33 -6.22
C HIS A 54 -4.50 -3.06 -5.42
N MET A 55 -3.33 -2.99 -4.77
CA MET A 55 -2.91 -1.80 -4.04
C MET A 55 -2.78 -0.59 -4.95
N ALA A 56 -2.27 -0.77 -6.18
CA ALA A 56 -2.18 0.30 -7.16
C ALA A 56 -3.56 0.93 -7.44
N ALA A 57 -4.59 0.10 -7.65
CA ALA A 57 -5.96 0.55 -7.86
C ALA A 57 -6.52 1.31 -6.63
N HIS A 58 -6.29 0.79 -5.42
CA HIS A 58 -6.74 1.46 -4.20
C HIS A 58 -6.06 2.79 -3.95
N LEU A 59 -4.76 2.90 -4.22
CA LEU A 59 -4.05 4.16 -4.11
C LEU A 59 -4.51 5.18 -5.15
N ASP A 60 -4.86 4.74 -6.36
CA ASP A 60 -5.43 5.59 -7.40
C ASP A 60 -6.84 6.10 -7.05
N ASP A 61 -7.68 5.25 -6.45
CA ASP A 61 -8.97 5.67 -5.89
C ASP A 61 -8.81 6.67 -4.74
N GLU A 62 -7.86 6.41 -3.84
CA GLU A 62 -7.58 7.30 -2.72
C GLU A 62 -6.96 8.63 -3.17
N SER A 63 -6.15 8.62 -4.22
CA SER A 63 -5.68 9.82 -4.93
C SER A 63 -6.86 10.69 -5.39
N ARG A 64 -7.85 10.08 -6.07
CA ARG A 64 -9.07 10.78 -6.53
C ARG A 64 -9.93 11.29 -5.38
N LEU A 65 -10.19 10.45 -4.37
CA LEU A 65 -11.06 10.77 -3.25
C LEU A 65 -10.46 11.87 -2.35
N ALA A 66 -9.14 11.85 -2.16
CA ALA A 66 -8.45 12.80 -1.28
C ALA A 66 -7.97 14.07 -2.01
N GLY A 67 -8.05 14.12 -3.34
CA GLY A 67 -7.50 15.23 -4.14
C GLY A 67 -5.97 15.29 -4.08
N LEU A 68 -5.31 14.14 -4.01
CA LEU A 68 -3.87 14.01 -3.84
C LEU A 68 -3.26 13.27 -5.04
N PRO A 69 -3.03 13.96 -6.16
CA PRO A 69 -2.64 13.30 -7.41
C PRO A 69 -1.28 12.59 -7.32
N GLY A 70 -0.44 12.93 -6.33
CA GLY A 70 0.80 12.21 -6.06
C GLY A 70 0.62 10.78 -5.53
N LEU A 71 -0.53 10.43 -4.96
CA LEU A 71 -0.83 9.08 -4.49
C LEU A 71 -1.12 8.07 -5.60
N SER A 72 -1.44 8.51 -6.82
CA SER A 72 -1.62 7.60 -7.96
C SER A 72 -0.26 7.01 -8.35
N PRO A 73 -0.04 5.70 -8.13
CA PRO A 73 1.30 5.12 -8.28
C PRO A 73 1.58 4.72 -9.73
N THR A 74 2.85 4.73 -10.10
CA THR A 74 3.35 3.98 -11.26
C THR A 74 3.61 2.55 -10.84
N LEU A 75 2.80 1.60 -11.32
CA LEU A 75 3.03 0.17 -11.12
C LEU A 75 4.22 -0.28 -11.96
N VAL A 76 5.29 -0.72 -11.30
CA VAL A 76 6.49 -1.29 -11.90
C VAL A 76 6.33 -2.81 -11.93
N ARG A 77 6.51 -3.40 -13.12
CA ARG A 77 6.17 -4.78 -13.43
C ARG A 77 7.41 -5.60 -13.74
N TRP A 78 7.38 -6.88 -13.41
CA TRP A 78 8.48 -7.80 -13.70
C TRP A 78 8.50 -8.21 -15.18
N SER A 79 7.33 -8.53 -15.71
CA SER A 79 7.15 -8.98 -17.08
C SER A 79 5.90 -8.34 -17.69
N PRO A 80 5.92 -7.02 -17.94
CA PRO A 80 4.77 -6.36 -18.55
C PRO A 80 4.45 -6.94 -19.94
N PRO A 81 3.18 -7.15 -20.30
CA PRO A 81 2.81 -7.63 -21.62
C PRO A 81 3.35 -6.70 -22.72
N PRO A 82 3.91 -7.24 -23.82
CA PRO A 82 4.56 -6.42 -24.86
C PRO A 82 3.60 -5.45 -25.54
N ASP A 83 2.32 -5.83 -25.62
CA ASP A 83 1.18 -5.13 -26.19
C ASP A 83 0.39 -4.29 -25.16
N ALA A 84 0.81 -4.26 -23.90
CA ALA A 84 0.19 -3.41 -22.89
C ALA A 84 0.34 -1.92 -23.26
N PRO A 85 -0.67 -1.08 -22.95
CA PRO A 85 -0.55 0.37 -23.04
C PRO A 85 0.72 0.88 -22.34
N ALA A 86 1.32 1.96 -22.83
CA ALA A 86 2.60 2.46 -22.32
C ALA A 86 2.63 2.67 -20.79
N HIS A 87 1.52 3.13 -20.22
CA HIS A 87 1.39 3.36 -18.78
C HIS A 87 1.24 2.06 -17.94
N LEU A 88 1.00 0.92 -18.57
CA LEU A 88 0.93 -0.41 -17.94
C LEU A 88 2.12 -1.31 -18.28
N ARG A 89 3.09 -0.78 -19.05
CA ARG A 89 4.25 -1.51 -19.56
C ARG A 89 5.56 -1.07 -18.92
N ILE A 90 5.49 -0.49 -17.71
CA ILE A 90 6.66 0.02 -17.00
C ILE A 90 7.36 -1.16 -16.32
N GLY A 91 8.58 -1.47 -16.76
CA GLY A 91 9.38 -2.57 -16.26
C GLY A 91 10.32 -2.17 -15.12
N LEU A 92 11.05 -3.15 -14.57
CA LEU A 92 12.04 -2.96 -13.50
C LEU A 92 13.16 -1.97 -13.84
N ASP A 93 13.45 -1.76 -15.12
CA ASP A 93 14.37 -0.73 -15.60
C ASP A 93 13.99 0.68 -15.11
N ARG A 94 12.69 0.92 -14.82
CA ARG A 94 12.25 2.17 -14.21
C ARG A 94 12.89 2.44 -12.85
N LEU A 95 13.25 1.41 -12.08
CA LEU A 95 13.86 1.57 -10.77
C LEU A 95 15.28 2.13 -10.86
N GLU A 96 15.98 1.96 -11.99
CA GLU A 96 17.31 2.55 -12.22
C GLU A 96 17.28 4.09 -12.21
N GLY A 97 16.17 4.66 -12.66
CA GLY A 97 15.95 6.11 -12.67
C GLY A 97 15.38 6.66 -11.36
N ALA A 98 15.13 5.80 -10.36
CA ALA A 98 14.63 6.23 -9.06
C ALA A 98 15.65 7.16 -8.38
N ARG A 99 15.19 8.29 -7.86
CA ARG A 99 16.08 9.31 -7.28
C ARG A 99 15.42 10.13 -6.19
N ARG A 100 16.21 11.02 -5.57
CA ARG A 100 15.69 12.03 -4.62
C ARG A 100 14.45 12.75 -5.16
N GLY A 101 13.41 12.76 -4.33
CA GLY A 101 12.10 13.33 -4.66
C GLY A 101 11.07 12.30 -5.10
N GLU A 102 11.50 11.07 -5.40
CA GLU A 102 10.63 9.93 -5.67
C GLU A 102 10.54 9.01 -4.44
N THR A 103 9.44 8.25 -4.37
CA THR A 103 9.18 7.24 -3.34
C THR A 103 9.03 5.89 -4.02
N LEU A 104 9.74 4.88 -3.53
CA LEU A 104 9.58 3.48 -3.93
C LEU A 104 8.88 2.73 -2.79
N LEU A 105 7.66 2.27 -3.05
CA LEU A 105 6.94 1.36 -2.17
C LEU A 105 7.10 -0.07 -2.69
N VAL A 106 7.71 -0.92 -1.86
CA VAL A 106 7.87 -2.35 -2.11
C VAL A 106 6.80 -3.12 -1.34
N VAL A 107 6.08 -4.01 -2.01
CA VAL A 107 5.01 -4.84 -1.42
C VAL A 107 5.36 -6.31 -1.66
N ALA A 108 5.73 -7.02 -0.60
CA ALA A 108 6.24 -8.39 -0.71
C ALA A 108 5.74 -9.26 0.46
N GLU A 109 4.77 -10.15 0.20
CA GLU A 109 4.29 -11.08 1.24
C GLU A 109 5.37 -12.11 1.59
N ASP A 110 6.05 -12.63 0.57
CA ASP A 110 7.24 -13.47 0.72
C ASP A 110 8.54 -12.64 0.63
N ASP A 111 9.67 -13.28 0.94
CA ASP A 111 10.99 -12.66 0.83
C ASP A 111 11.24 -12.09 -0.58
N ALA A 112 11.71 -10.85 -0.63
CA ALA A 112 12.04 -10.19 -1.88
C ALA A 112 13.29 -10.84 -2.48
N PRO A 113 13.29 -11.18 -3.78
CA PRO A 113 14.44 -11.82 -4.40
C PRO A 113 15.61 -10.84 -4.53
N ASP A 114 16.85 -11.32 -4.49
CA ASP A 114 18.07 -10.49 -4.57
C ASP A 114 18.03 -9.43 -5.68
N PRO A 115 17.60 -9.73 -6.92
CA PRO A 115 17.54 -8.71 -7.97
C PRO A 115 16.61 -7.54 -7.65
N LEU A 116 15.58 -7.73 -6.82
CA LEU A 116 14.74 -6.63 -6.33
C LEU A 116 15.47 -5.85 -5.23
N LEU A 117 16.07 -6.54 -4.26
CA LEU A 117 16.80 -5.92 -3.15
C LEU A 117 17.96 -5.04 -3.65
N GLU A 118 18.70 -5.50 -4.65
CA GLU A 118 19.76 -4.73 -5.30
C GLU A 118 19.23 -3.40 -5.88
N ARG A 119 18.08 -3.44 -6.57
CA ARG A 119 17.46 -2.24 -7.15
C ARG A 119 16.91 -1.30 -6.08
N VAL A 120 16.38 -1.84 -4.99
CA VAL A 120 15.91 -1.06 -3.84
C VAL A 120 17.08 -0.35 -3.17
N ASP A 121 18.20 -1.04 -2.97
CA ASP A 121 19.41 -0.44 -2.39
C ASP A 121 20.02 0.63 -3.32
N ASP A 122 20.04 0.40 -4.64
CA ASP A 122 20.45 1.41 -5.61
C ASP A 122 19.57 2.67 -5.54
N ALA A 123 18.23 2.50 -5.55
CA ALA A 123 17.28 3.60 -5.41
C ALA A 123 17.45 4.36 -4.09
N ARG A 124 17.77 3.65 -3.00
CA ARG A 124 18.09 4.26 -1.70
C ARG A 124 19.36 5.10 -1.78
N ARG A 125 20.42 4.58 -2.41
CA ARG A 125 21.71 5.28 -2.59
C ARG A 125 21.56 6.55 -3.44
N THR A 126 20.63 6.60 -4.38
CA THR A 126 20.31 7.81 -5.17
C THR A 126 19.35 8.78 -4.44
N GLY A 127 18.90 8.43 -3.24
CA GLY A 127 18.13 9.27 -2.34
C GLY A 127 16.60 9.16 -2.48
N ALA A 128 16.08 8.13 -3.16
CA ALA A 128 14.66 7.85 -3.15
C ALA A 128 14.19 7.43 -1.74
N VAL A 129 12.94 7.77 -1.39
CA VAL A 129 12.32 7.31 -0.15
C VAL A 129 11.84 5.88 -0.35
N ILE A 130 12.48 4.94 0.31
CA ILE A 130 12.06 3.52 0.34
C ILE A 130 11.03 3.31 1.45
N LEU A 131 9.89 2.71 1.11
CA LEU A 131 8.84 2.25 2.03
C LEU A 131 8.58 0.76 1.76
N ALA A 132 8.20 0.00 2.79
CA ALA A 132 7.91 -1.43 2.64
C ALA A 132 6.60 -1.85 3.32
N LEU A 133 5.86 -2.71 2.65
CA LEU A 133 4.83 -3.57 3.24
C LEU A 133 5.27 -5.00 3.00
N GLU A 134 5.64 -5.72 4.06
CA GLU A 134 6.37 -6.99 3.93
C GLU A 134 5.92 -8.06 4.93
N GLY A 135 6.13 -9.34 4.60
CA GLY A 135 5.65 -10.46 5.41
C GLY A 135 6.61 -11.00 6.48
N GLY A 136 7.82 -10.47 6.60
CA GLY A 136 8.84 -10.86 7.57
C GLY A 136 10.27 -10.63 7.10
N ASP A 137 10.47 -10.27 5.84
CA ASP A 137 11.77 -10.07 5.19
C ASP A 137 12.61 -9.02 5.96
N ARG A 138 13.73 -9.48 6.51
CA ARG A 138 14.65 -8.63 7.29
C ARG A 138 15.54 -7.78 6.41
N GLU A 139 15.88 -8.24 5.22
CA GLU A 139 16.75 -7.52 4.30
C GLU A 139 16.00 -6.34 3.68
N LEU A 140 14.79 -6.58 3.15
CA LEU A 140 13.93 -5.52 2.64
C LEU A 140 13.64 -4.47 3.71
N ARG A 141 13.29 -4.91 4.92
CA ARG A 141 13.04 -4.02 6.06
C ARG A 141 14.27 -3.21 6.47
N GLY A 142 15.47 -3.75 6.32
CA GLY A 142 16.72 -3.02 6.56
C GLY A 142 16.99 -1.90 5.55
N LEU A 143 16.45 -2.02 4.34
CA LEU A 143 16.57 -1.00 3.29
C LEU A 143 15.50 0.10 3.41
N ALA A 144 14.33 -0.21 3.97
CA ALA A 144 13.21 0.71 4.08
C ALA A 144 13.45 1.84 5.11
N HIS A 145 12.93 3.04 4.81
CA HIS A 145 12.87 4.13 5.79
C HIS A 145 11.67 3.99 6.73
N GLU A 146 10.61 3.34 6.26
CA GLU A 146 9.43 2.96 7.04
C GLU A 146 8.89 1.64 6.50
N ALA A 147 8.48 0.75 7.40
CA ALA A 147 8.03 -0.59 7.05
C ALA A 147 6.85 -1.04 7.90
N LEU A 148 5.90 -1.71 7.27
CA LEU A 148 4.85 -2.47 7.95
C LEU A 148 5.08 -3.96 7.72
N THR A 149 5.44 -4.67 8.79
CA THR A 149 5.52 -6.14 8.78
C THR A 149 4.15 -6.75 9.06
N VAL A 150 3.70 -7.66 8.20
CA VAL A 150 2.48 -8.48 8.35
C VAL A 150 2.89 -9.95 8.40
N PRO A 151 3.11 -10.51 9.61
CA PRO A 151 3.59 -11.88 9.74
C PRO A 151 2.67 -12.89 9.02
N PRO A 152 3.23 -13.98 8.45
CA PRO A 152 2.41 -14.96 7.75
C PRO A 152 1.47 -15.63 8.75
N GLY A 153 0.19 -15.71 8.38
CA GLY A 153 -0.85 -16.28 9.25
C GLY A 153 -1.23 -15.39 10.44
N ASP A 154 -0.99 -14.07 10.39
CA ASP A 154 -1.54 -13.14 11.38
C ASP A 154 -3.08 -13.34 11.48
N PRO A 155 -3.62 -13.58 12.70
CA PRO A 155 -5.01 -13.99 12.86
C PRO A 155 -6.01 -12.84 12.68
N LEU A 156 -5.55 -11.59 12.59
CA LEU A 156 -6.39 -10.39 12.57
C LEU A 156 -6.34 -9.65 11.24
N VAL A 157 -5.18 -9.60 10.58
CA VAL A 157 -4.98 -8.85 9.35
C VAL A 157 -4.23 -9.71 8.34
N THR A 158 -4.90 -10.01 7.22
CA THR A 158 -4.25 -10.63 6.06
C THR A 158 -3.35 -9.62 5.34
N PHE A 159 -2.41 -10.10 4.53
CA PHE A 159 -1.52 -9.24 3.76
C PHE A 159 -2.28 -8.28 2.83
N ASP A 160 -3.29 -8.78 2.11
CA ASP A 160 -4.20 -7.96 1.29
C ASP A 160 -5.02 -6.96 2.13
N GLY A 161 -5.50 -7.40 3.31
CA GLY A 161 -6.14 -6.52 4.28
C GLY A 161 -5.24 -5.35 4.71
N ALA A 162 -3.94 -5.60 4.92
CA ALA A 162 -2.98 -4.56 5.22
C ALA A 162 -2.77 -3.59 4.04
N GLN A 163 -2.71 -4.08 2.80
CA GLN A 163 -2.63 -3.23 1.59
C GLN A 163 -3.81 -2.24 1.53
N HIS A 164 -5.03 -2.71 1.81
CA HIS A 164 -6.20 -1.85 1.90
C HIS A 164 -6.09 -0.82 3.03
N LEU A 165 -5.69 -1.26 4.24
CA LEU A 165 -5.57 -0.37 5.40
C LEU A 165 -4.53 0.73 5.17
N VAL A 166 -3.37 0.40 4.56
CA VAL A 166 -2.32 1.36 4.22
C VAL A 166 -2.79 2.33 3.14
N SER A 167 -3.43 1.85 2.07
CA SER A 167 -3.97 2.72 1.01
C SER A 167 -5.02 3.68 1.59
N ALA A 168 -5.92 3.14 2.41
CA ALA A 168 -6.90 3.88 3.16
C ALA A 168 -6.26 4.86 4.17
N ALA A 169 -5.11 4.55 4.77
CA ALA A 169 -4.42 5.47 5.67
C ALA A 169 -3.78 6.63 4.90
N ALA A 170 -3.21 6.38 3.73
CA ALA A 170 -2.54 7.38 2.90
C ALA A 170 -3.48 8.49 2.40
N GLY A 171 -4.72 8.13 2.05
CA GLY A 171 -5.74 9.09 1.64
C GLY A 171 -6.34 9.93 2.79
N GLN A 172 -6.09 9.60 4.07
CA GLN A 172 -6.70 10.35 5.19
C GLN A 172 -6.06 11.73 5.37
N GLU A 173 -6.89 12.77 5.45
CA GLU A 173 -6.42 14.13 5.77
C GLU A 173 -5.79 14.22 7.17
N PRO A 174 -4.83 15.15 7.35
CA PRO A 174 -4.37 15.52 8.69
C PRO A 174 -5.49 16.21 9.49
N PHE A 175 -5.90 15.56 10.59
CA PHE A 175 -6.55 16.11 11.79
C PHE A 175 -7.81 17.00 11.64
N THR A 176 -8.98 16.35 11.70
CA THR A 176 -10.05 16.76 12.64
C THR A 176 -10.70 15.50 13.28
N PRO A 177 -10.93 15.45 14.61
CA PRO A 177 -11.39 14.23 15.30
C PRO A 177 -12.67 13.64 14.72
N ARG A 178 -13.62 14.49 14.31
CA ARG A 178 -14.93 14.09 13.77
C ARG A 178 -14.86 13.55 12.32
N ARG A 179 -13.84 13.92 11.55
CA ARG A 179 -13.69 13.49 10.14
C ARG A 179 -12.94 12.16 10.04
N ARG A 180 -12.01 11.90 10.98
CA ARG A 180 -11.28 10.64 11.12
C ARG A 180 -12.21 9.44 11.25
N GLU A 181 -13.20 9.53 12.14
CA GLU A 181 -14.11 8.40 12.41
C GLU A 181 -15.02 8.06 11.23
N ARG A 182 -15.49 9.07 10.50
CA ARG A 182 -16.34 8.89 9.32
C ARG A 182 -15.56 8.31 8.15
N GLY A 183 -14.32 8.76 7.94
CA GLY A 183 -13.43 8.25 6.90
C GLY A 183 -13.00 6.80 7.16
N LEU A 184 -12.59 6.47 8.40
CA LEU A 184 -12.22 5.10 8.78
C LEU A 184 -13.40 4.13 8.66
N ARG A 185 -14.60 4.52 9.13
CA ARG A 185 -15.79 3.66 9.01
C ARG A 185 -16.14 3.34 7.56
N GLY A 186 -16.14 4.33 6.67
CA GLY A 186 -16.41 4.09 5.24
C GLY A 186 -15.35 3.21 4.57
N ARG A 187 -14.10 3.29 5.01
CA ARG A 187 -12.99 2.50 4.46
C ARG A 187 -12.94 1.07 5.02
N LEU A 188 -13.22 0.89 6.30
CA LEU A 188 -13.39 -0.43 6.92
C LEU A 188 -14.63 -1.17 6.40
N ALA A 189 -15.71 -0.43 6.10
CA ALA A 189 -16.86 -1.00 5.40
C ALA A 189 -16.45 -1.58 4.04
N ARG A 190 -15.64 -0.85 3.26
CA ARG A 190 -15.09 -1.37 1.99
C ARG A 190 -14.19 -2.59 2.18
N LEU A 191 -13.35 -2.62 3.22
CA LEU A 191 -12.52 -3.78 3.54
C LEU A 191 -13.37 -5.01 3.90
N LEU A 192 -14.44 -4.83 4.68
CA LEU A 192 -15.37 -5.91 5.01
C LEU A 192 -16.16 -6.39 3.77
N GLU A 193 -16.51 -5.49 2.85
CA GLU A 193 -17.08 -5.81 1.55
C GLU A 193 -16.13 -6.68 0.71
N THR A 194 -14.83 -6.39 0.70
CA THR A 194 -13.82 -7.16 -0.04
C THR A 194 -13.53 -8.52 0.60
N VAL A 195 -13.41 -8.59 1.93
CA VAL A 195 -13.10 -9.83 2.66
C VAL A 195 -14.29 -10.81 2.68
N SER A 196 -15.53 -10.31 2.65
CA SER A 196 -16.72 -11.16 2.72
C SER A 196 -17.13 -11.77 1.37
N GLY A 197 -16.55 -11.33 0.25
CA GLY A 197 -16.92 -11.75 -1.10
C GLY A 197 -18.35 -11.35 -1.52
N PRO A 198 -18.72 -11.45 -2.80
CA PRO A 198 -20.09 -11.25 -3.22
C PRO A 198 -20.99 -12.32 -2.59
N VAL A 199 -21.97 -11.91 -1.80
CA VAL A 199 -23.07 -12.80 -1.41
C VAL A 199 -23.84 -13.10 -2.69
N VAL A 200 -23.62 -14.29 -3.23
CA VAL A 200 -24.47 -14.86 -4.28
C VAL A 200 -25.80 -15.19 -3.61
N ASP A 201 -26.85 -14.44 -3.94
CA ASP A 201 -28.24 -14.86 -3.67
C ASP A 201 -28.60 -16.04 -4.59
#